data_AF-A0A7V8AHV6-F1
#
_entry.id   AF-A0A7V8AHV6-F1
#
_cell.length_a   1.000
_cell.length_b   1.000
_cell.length_c   1.000
_cell.angle_alpha   90.00
_cell.angle_beta   90.00
_cell.angle_gamma   90.00
#
_symmetry.space_group_name_H-M   'P 1'
#
loop_
_entity.id
_entity.type
_entity.pdbx_description
1 polymer ?
#
loop_
_entity_poly.entity_id
_entity_poly.type
_entity_poly.pdbx_seq_one_letter_code
_entity_poly.pdbx_strand_id
1 'polypeptide(L)'
;MAKENEADGHRPTGLQIVTTIGLGVTSLILYLLLFRYERELLDLSGRGGWSFIIPITIAFVFSFVHGIFTSNFWDVLGVKARK
;
A
#
# COMPACT_ATOMS: atom_id res chain seq x y z
N MET A 1 -11.76 -21.59 -38.96
CA MET A 1 -12.24 -20.19 -38.86
C MET A 1 -12.35 -19.84 -37.39
N ALA A 2 -11.90 -18.63 -37.04
CA ALA A 2 -11.99 -17.96 -35.74
C ALA A 2 -11.30 -18.62 -34.53
N LYS A 3 -9.98 -18.41 -34.45
CA LYS A 3 -9.33 -18.10 -33.16
C LYS A 3 -9.85 -16.72 -32.74
N GLU A 4 -10.85 -16.65 -31.88
CA GLU A 4 -11.25 -15.38 -31.28
C GLU A 4 -12.09 -15.66 -30.02
N ASN A 5 -11.75 -14.96 -28.93
CA ASN A 5 -12.54 -14.80 -27.70
C ASN A 5 -12.25 -15.69 -26.49
N GLU A 6 -10.98 -15.91 -26.14
CA GLU A 6 -10.64 -16.27 -24.75
C GLU A 6 -9.44 -15.48 -24.23
N ALA A 7 -9.50 -14.16 -24.43
CA ALA A 7 -8.70 -13.19 -23.72
C ALA A 7 -9.64 -12.16 -23.13
N ASP A 8 -10.40 -12.55 -22.10
CA ASP A 8 -10.90 -11.58 -21.13
C ASP A 8 -9.68 -11.09 -20.32
N GLY A 9 -8.87 -10.26 -20.98
CA GLY A 9 -7.81 -9.51 -20.32
C GLY A 9 -8.49 -8.55 -19.38
N HIS A 10 -8.40 -8.82 -18.08
CA HIS A 10 -8.98 -8.01 -17.01
C HIS A 10 -8.75 -6.53 -17.29
N ARG A 11 -9.81 -5.83 -17.70
CA ARG A 11 -9.75 -4.39 -17.94
C ARG A 11 -9.95 -3.70 -16.60
N PRO A 12 -8.94 -2.99 -16.07
CA PRO A 12 -9.12 -2.29 -14.81
C PRO A 12 -10.26 -1.29 -14.95
N THR A 13 -11.18 -1.31 -13.99
CA THR A 13 -12.27 -0.33 -13.97
C THR A 13 -11.71 1.05 -13.63
N GLY A 14 -12.33 2.13 -14.13
CA GLY A 14 -11.89 3.49 -13.81
C GLY A 14 -11.82 3.75 -12.29
N LEU A 15 -12.71 3.12 -11.52
CA LEU A 15 -12.72 3.17 -10.06
C LEU A 15 -11.48 2.52 -9.43
N GLN A 16 -11.02 1.38 -9.95
CA GLN A 16 -9.80 0.72 -9.47
C GLN A 16 -8.56 1.59 -9.71
N ILE A 17 -8.46 2.24 -10.88
CA ILE A 17 -7.34 3.12 -11.19
C ILE A 17 -7.27 4.30 -10.21
N VAL A 18 -8.41 4.96 -9.98
CA VAL A 18 -8.51 6.06 -8.98
C VAL A 18 -8.15 5.56 -7.59
N THR A 19 -8.60 4.36 -7.21
CA THR A 19 -8.29 3.75 -5.92
C THR A 19 -6.79 3.48 -5.77
N THR A 20 -6.14 2.90 -6.79
CA THR A 20 -4.69 2.65 -6.80
C THR A 20 -3.90 3.94 -6.68
N ILE A 21 -4.28 4.99 -7.41
CA ILE A 21 -3.63 6.31 -7.30
C ILE A 21 -3.83 6.90 -5.90
N GLY A 22 -5.05 6.88 -5.37
CA GLY A 22 -5.36 7.38 -4.03
C GLY A 22 -4.60 6.64 -2.93
N LEU A 23 -4.49 5.32 -3.03
CA LEU A 23 -3.70 4.49 -2.11
C LEU A 23 -2.19 4.78 -2.25
N GLY A 24 -1.69 4.97 -3.47
CA GLY A 24 -0.29 5.34 -3.71
C GLY A 24 0.06 6.71 -3.11
N VAL A 25 -0.82 7.71 -3.29
CA VAL A 25 -0.68 9.03 -2.64
C VAL A 25 -0.74 8.90 -1.12
N THR A 26 -1.65 8.07 -0.59
CA THR A 26 -1.74 7.82 0.85
C THR A 26 -0.47 7.19 1.39
N SER A 27 0.09 6.18 0.71
CA SER A 27 1.39 5.59 1.06
C SER A 27 2.51 6.63 1.03
N LEU A 28 2.56 7.48 0.01
CA LEU A 28 3.57 8.55 -0.08
C LEU A 28 3.47 9.52 1.09
N ILE A 29 2.24 9.97 1.40
CA ILE A 29 1.99 10.86 2.55
C ILE A 29 2.43 10.21 3.85
N LEU A 30 2.12 8.92 4.07
CA LEU A 30 2.58 8.19 5.26
C LEU A 30 4.10 8.22 5.38
N TYR A 31 4.84 7.91 4.30
CA TYR A 31 6.31 7.99 4.29
C TYR A 31 6.80 9.40 4.61
N LEU A 32 6.20 10.43 4.00
CA LEU A 32 6.57 11.82 4.26
C LEU A 32 6.35 12.20 5.74
N LEU A 33 5.21 11.82 6.33
CA LEU A 33 4.96 12.05 7.75
C LEU A 33 5.96 11.30 8.63
N LEU A 34 6.23 10.03 8.33
CA LEU A 34 7.17 9.22 9.11
C LEU A 34 8.55 9.87 9.16
N PHE A 35 9.10 10.27 8.00
CA PHE A 35 10.39 10.94 7.94
C PHE A 35 10.36 12.36 8.52
N ARG A 36 9.23 13.07 8.38
CA ARG A 36 9.08 14.42 8.93
C ARG A 36 9.11 14.44 10.46
N TYR A 37 8.58 13.40 11.10
CA TYR A 37 8.48 13.24 12.56
C TYR A 37 9.43 12.17 13.12
N GLU A 38 10.42 11.74 12.36
CA GLU A 38 11.34 10.66 12.74
C GLU A 38 11.99 10.91 14.11
N ARG A 39 12.46 12.15 14.34
CA ARG A 39 13.11 12.51 15.61
C ARG A 39 12.16 12.41 16.80
N GLU A 40 10.95 12.93 16.68
CA GLU A 40 9.94 12.83 17.71
C GLU A 40 9.54 11.37 17.96
N LEU A 41 9.37 10.58 16.91
CA LEU A 41 9.01 9.16 17.01
C LEU A 41 10.11 8.34 17.68
N LEU A 42 11.38 8.59 17.36
CA LEU A 42 12.52 7.93 17.99
C LEU A 42 12.62 8.28 19.48
N ASP A 43 12.42 9.55 19.83
CA ASP A 43 12.40 9.99 21.23
C ASP A 43 11.24 9.34 22.01
N LEU A 44 10.03 9.35 21.45
CA LEU A 44 8.86 8.68 22.02
C LEU A 44 9.11 7.18 22.20
N SER A 45 9.63 6.50 21.18
CA SER A 45 9.87 5.05 21.19
C SER A 45 11.03 4.67 22.14
N GLY A 46 12.01 5.55 22.30
CA GLY A 46 13.22 5.33 23.10
C GLY A 46 13.07 5.56 24.60
N ARG A 47 11.97 6.18 25.06
CA ARG A 47 11.68 6.45 26.49
C ARG A 47 11.48 5.18 27.35
N GLY A 48 11.50 3.99 26.75
CA GLY A 48 11.32 2.71 27.44
C GLY A 48 9.85 2.43 27.81
N GLY A 49 9.63 1.40 28.64
CA GLY A 49 8.28 0.95 29.01
C GLY A 49 7.50 0.41 27.81
N TRP A 50 6.23 0.81 27.68
CA TRP A 50 5.33 0.38 26.59
C TRP A 50 5.51 1.15 25.28
N SER A 51 6.49 2.04 25.20
CA SER A 51 6.71 2.91 24.04
C SER A 51 7.14 2.17 22.77
N PHE A 52 7.61 0.92 22.89
CA PHE A 52 7.90 0.03 21.76
C PHE A 52 6.67 -0.29 20.89
N ILE A 53 5.45 -0.09 21.42
CA ILE A 53 4.21 -0.25 20.64
C ILE A 53 4.15 0.77 19.51
N ILE A 54 4.67 1.99 19.70
CA ILE A 54 4.60 3.08 18.72
C ILE A 54 5.18 2.65 17.35
N PRO A 55 6.44 2.19 17.25
CA PRO A 55 7.00 1.77 15.96
C PRO A 55 6.32 0.51 15.41
N ILE A 56 5.81 -0.38 16.26
CA ILE A 56 5.06 -1.57 15.83
C ILE A 56 3.74 -1.15 15.16
N THR A 57 2.96 -0.28 15.80
CA THR A 57 1.70 0.22 15.23
C THR A 57 1.93 0.93 13.91
N ILE A 58 2.98 1.74 13.82
CA ILE A 58 3.38 2.40 12.56
C ILE A 58 3.68 1.34 11.49
N ALA A 59 4.50 0.34 11.79
CA ALA A 59 4.82 -0.73 10.84
C ALA A 59 3.56 -1.47 10.34
N PHE A 60 2.59 -1.74 11.21
CA PHE A 60 1.32 -2.35 10.81
C PHE A 60 0.47 -1.44 9.92
N VAL A 61 0.36 -0.15 10.24
CA VAL A 61 -0.37 0.82 9.41
C VAL A 61 0.24 0.89 8.01
N PHE A 62 1.56 0.97 7.92
CA PHE A 62 2.28 0.96 6.64
C PHE A 62 2.04 -0.33 5.87
N SER A 63 2.17 -1.48 6.53
CA SER A 63 1.98 -2.80 5.91
C SER A 63 0.56 -2.95 5.35
N PHE A 64 -0.45 -2.47 6.08
CA PHE A 64 -1.84 -2.52 5.64
C PHE A 64 -2.07 -1.62 4.42
N VAL A 65 -1.71 -0.34 4.50
CA VAL A 65 -1.97 0.63 3.42
C VAL A 65 -1.16 0.28 2.17
N HIS A 66 0.14 0.02 2.33
CA HIS A 66 1.01 -0.35 1.21
C HIS A 66 0.65 -1.71 0.62
N GLY A 67 0.16 -2.66 1.44
CA GLY A 67 -0.31 -3.97 0.99
C GLY A 67 -1.55 -3.84 0.09
N ILE A 68 -2.55 -3.07 0.50
CA ILE A 68 -3.76 -2.81 -0.31
C ILE A 68 -3.39 -2.06 -1.60
N PHE A 69 -2.48 -1.09 -1.52
CA PHE A 69 -1.93 -0.41 -2.70
C PHE A 69 -1.31 -1.41 -3.67
N THR A 70 -0.38 -2.24 -3.18
CA THR A 70 0.37 -3.19 -3.99
C THR A 70 -0.54 -4.21 -4.65
N SER A 71 -1.54 -4.73 -3.92
CA SER A 71 -2.54 -5.64 -4.50
C SER A 71 -3.29 -4.98 -5.66
N ASN A 72 -3.87 -3.80 -5.44
CA ASN A 72 -4.61 -3.09 -6.49
C ASN A 72 -3.71 -2.66 -7.65
N PHE A 73 -2.45 -2.32 -7.37
CA PHE A 73 -1.47 -1.95 -8.38
C PHE A 73 -1.19 -3.12 -9.33
N TRP A 74 -0.93 -4.31 -8.78
CA TRP A 74 -0.72 -5.51 -9.59
C TRP A 74 -1.98 -5.94 -10.35
N ASP A 75 -3.16 -5.83 -9.73
CA ASP A 75 -4.44 -6.09 -10.39
C ASP A 75 -4.66 -5.14 -11.58
N VAL A 76 -4.35 -3.84 -11.44
CA VAL A 76 -4.46 -2.85 -12.53
C VAL A 76 -3.46 -3.15 -13.66
N LEU A 77 -2.26 -3.65 -13.34
CA LEU A 77 -1.28 -4.10 -14.34
C LEU A 77 -1.65 -5.45 -14.99
N GLY A 78 -2.70 -6.13 -14.51
CA GLY A 78 -3.11 -7.44 -15.00
C GLY A 78 -2.20 -8.58 -14.55
N VAL A 79 -1.33 -8.35 -13.56
CA VAL A 79 -0.42 -9.36 -13.02
C VAL A 79 -1.03 -9.94 -11.76
N LYS A 80 -1.59 -11.14 -11.83
CA LYS A 80 -2.02 -11.88 -10.64
C LYS A 80 -0.91 -12.77 -10.10
N ALA A 81 -0.77 -12.79 -8.78
CA ALA A 81 0.00 -13.84 -8.12
C ALA A 81 -0.61 -15.20 -8.49
N ARG A 82 0.22 -16.12 -8.98
CA ARG A 82 -0.19 -17.50 -9.25
C ARG A 82 -0.48 -18.15 -7.89
N LYS A 83 -1.66 -18.77 -7.77
CA LYS A 83 -2.10 -19.46 -6.56
C LYS A 83 -1.21 -20.66 -6.25
#